data_AF-A0A9P5SD69-F1
#
_entry.id   AF-A0A9P5SD69-F1
#
_cell.length_a   1.000
_cell.length_b   1.000
_cell.length_c   1.000
_cell.angle_alpha   90.00
_cell.angle_beta   90.00
_cell.angle_gamma   90.00
#
_symmetry.space_group_name_H-M   'P 1'
#
loop_
_entity.id
_entity.type
_entity.pdbx_description
1 polymer ?
#
loop_
_entity_poly.entity_id
_entity_poly.type
_entity_poly.pdbx_seq_one_letter_code
_entity_poly.pdbx_strand_id
1 'polypeptide(L)'
;TRYFQFNPAGAAGALTAMHDAVALANWICALHPKKPADIDLAFKEYYKERFPIAKETFENSQLMSKLVGKNFQAIVVKNMLKRLPPWLWKKMNMKALKARPQASFLPLVEDKGTVPPMHQPSLYKTLPLLEKRAKEEAYKNVASAGTVAV
;
A
#
# COMPACT_ATOMS: atom_id res chain seq x y z
N THR A 1 -22.25 -2.50 1.32
CA THR A 1 -20.81 -2.45 1.68
C THR A 1 -20.54 -1.11 2.34
N ARG A 2 -20.30 -1.07 3.65
CA ARG A 2 -19.91 0.19 4.32
C ARG A 2 -18.46 0.49 3.95
N TYR A 3 -18.23 1.63 3.30
CA TYR A 3 -16.88 2.17 3.13
C TYR A 3 -16.29 2.48 4.51
N PHE A 4 -15.00 2.20 4.72
CA PHE A 4 -14.32 2.56 5.96
C PHE A 4 -14.15 4.08 6.03
N GLN A 5 -14.97 4.74 6.85
CA GLN A 5 -14.83 6.17 7.12
C GLN A 5 -13.91 6.34 8.33
N PHE A 6 -12.68 6.75 8.08
CA PHE A 6 -11.68 6.95 9.15
C PHE A 6 -12.01 8.18 9.98
N ASN A 7 -11.80 8.08 11.29
CA ASN A 7 -11.91 9.25 12.16
C ASN A 7 -10.75 10.21 11.86
N PRO A 8 -11.00 11.52 11.64
CA PRO A 8 -9.95 12.49 11.33
C PRO A 8 -8.89 12.58 12.44
N ALA A 9 -9.23 12.26 13.69
CA ALA A 9 -8.26 12.20 14.81
C ALA A 9 -7.12 11.20 14.58
N GLY A 10 -7.32 10.17 13.75
CA GLY A 10 -6.29 9.20 13.39
C GLY A 10 -5.41 9.60 12.21
N ALA A 11 -5.71 10.70 11.51
CA ALA A 11 -4.99 11.22 10.33
C ALA A 11 -4.65 10.17 9.24
N ALA A 12 -5.40 9.06 9.18
CA ALA A 12 -5.03 7.90 8.37
C ALA A 12 -5.72 7.85 7.00
N GLY A 13 -6.72 8.71 6.77
CA GLY A 13 -7.53 8.66 5.55
C GLY A 13 -6.72 8.89 4.27
N ALA A 14 -5.96 9.99 4.21
CA ALA A 14 -5.14 10.32 3.04
C ALA A 14 -4.07 9.28 2.76
N LEU A 15 -3.35 8.84 3.80
CA LEU A 15 -2.31 7.81 3.66
C LEU A 15 -2.92 6.50 3.13
N THR A 16 -4.03 6.04 3.71
CA THR A 16 -4.70 4.81 3.26
C THR A 16 -5.16 4.91 1.81
N ALA A 17 -5.72 6.06 1.41
CA ALA A 17 -6.14 6.30 0.03
C ALA A 17 -4.96 6.27 -0.96
N MET A 18 -3.81 6.83 -0.60
CA MET A 18 -2.60 6.75 -1.43
C MET A 18 -2.13 5.30 -1.61
N HIS A 19 -2.11 4.51 -0.53
CA HIS A 19 -1.78 3.10 -0.61
C HIS A 19 -2.76 2.31 -1.47
N ASP A 20 -4.06 2.60 -1.35
CA ASP A 20 -5.11 1.98 -2.15
C ASP A 20 -4.92 2.29 -3.63
N ALA A 21 -4.67 3.56 -3.97
CA ALA A 21 -4.42 4.01 -5.33
C ALA A 21 -3.21 3.31 -5.95
N VAL A 22 -2.09 3.21 -5.22
CA VAL A 22 -0.87 2.53 -5.73
C VAL A 22 -1.09 1.04 -5.90
N ALA A 23 -1.69 0.35 -4.92
CA ALA A 23 -1.94 -1.08 -5.02
C ALA A 23 -2.85 -1.39 -6.22
N LEU A 24 -3.91 -0.60 -6.40
CA LEU A 24 -4.86 -0.77 -7.49
C LEU A 24 -4.22 -0.43 -8.85
N ALA A 25 -3.39 0.60 -8.94
CA ALA A 25 -2.62 0.92 -10.14
C ALA A 25 -1.70 -0.24 -10.55
N ASN A 26 -0.99 -0.85 -9.59
CA ASN A 26 -0.13 -2.01 -9.86
C ASN A 26 -0.93 -3.16 -10.47
N TRP A 27 -2.06 -3.50 -9.86
CA TRP A 27 -2.95 -4.56 -10.36
C TRP A 27 -3.50 -4.24 -11.75
N ILE A 28 -3.94 -3.00 -12.01
CA ILE A 28 -4.46 -2.59 -13.32
C ILE A 28 -3.38 -2.64 -14.40
N CYS A 29 -2.19 -2.13 -14.13
CA CYS A 29 -1.08 -2.16 -15.09
C CYS A 29 -0.65 -3.59 -15.43
N ALA A 30 -0.81 -4.53 -14.50
CA ALA A 30 -0.53 -5.94 -14.73
C ALA A 30 -1.62 -6.69 -15.50
N LEU A 31 -2.77 -6.10 -15.81
CA LEU A 31 -3.82 -6.79 -16.58
C LEU A 31 -3.51 -6.80 -18.09
N HIS A 32 -3.31 -7.99 -18.68
CA HIS A 32 -3.27 -8.15 -20.14
C HIS A 32 -3.52 -9.61 -20.56
N PRO A 33 -4.48 -9.88 -21.48
CA PRO A 33 -5.51 -8.98 -22.02
C PRO A 33 -6.59 -8.64 -20.99
N LYS A 34 -7.36 -7.56 -21.20
CA LYS A 34 -8.40 -7.10 -20.26
C LYS A 34 -9.68 -7.94 -20.36
N LYS A 35 -9.62 -9.23 -20.05
CA LYS A 35 -10.83 -10.05 -19.93
C LYS A 35 -11.56 -9.66 -18.64
N PRO A 36 -12.90 -9.66 -18.62
CA PRO A 36 -13.67 -9.39 -17.41
C PRO A 36 -13.26 -10.26 -16.21
N ALA A 37 -12.97 -11.54 -16.45
CA ALA A 37 -12.52 -12.48 -15.42
C ALA A 37 -11.19 -12.08 -14.75
N ASP A 38 -10.26 -11.49 -15.52
CA ASP A 38 -8.96 -11.06 -15.01
C ASP A 38 -9.11 -9.79 -14.15
N ILE A 39 -10.03 -8.90 -14.54
CA ILE A 39 -10.40 -7.71 -13.76
C ILE A 39 -10.96 -8.12 -12.40
N ASP A 40 -11.89 -9.07 -12.37
CA ASP A 40 -12.47 -9.57 -11.12
C ASP A 40 -11.42 -10.21 -10.21
N LEU A 41 -10.46 -10.94 -10.79
CA LEU A 41 -9.35 -11.52 -10.04
C LEU A 41 -8.45 -10.44 -9.46
N ALA A 42 -8.10 -9.41 -10.23
CA ALA A 42 -7.30 -8.28 -9.75
C ALA A 42 -7.98 -7.55 -8.58
N PHE A 43 -9.30 -7.28 -8.67
CA PHE A 43 -10.04 -6.66 -7.57
C PHE A 43 -10.13 -7.57 -6.33
N LYS A 44 -10.24 -8.90 -6.50
CA LYS A 44 -10.18 -9.86 -5.38
C LYS A 44 -8.83 -9.84 -4.69
N GLU A 45 -7.73 -9.82 -5.44
CA GLU A 45 -6.38 -9.75 -4.87
C GLU A 45 -6.12 -8.40 -4.18
N TYR A 46 -6.54 -7.29 -4.80
CA TYR A 46 -6.52 -5.97 -4.18
C TYR A 46 -7.30 -5.96 -2.84
N TYR A 47 -8.51 -6.52 -2.83
CA TYR A 47 -9.32 -6.58 -1.61
C TYR A 47 -8.65 -7.41 -0.52
N LYS A 48 -8.08 -8.57 -0.86
CA LYS A 48 -7.34 -9.41 0.10
C LYS A 48 -6.13 -8.69 0.70
N GLU A 49 -5.42 -7.90 -0.11
CA GLU A 49 -4.26 -7.13 0.34
C GLU A 49 -4.67 -5.94 1.24
N ARG A 50 -5.72 -5.20 0.86
CA ARG A 50 -6.03 -3.89 1.48
C ARG A 50 -7.09 -3.92 2.56
N PHE A 51 -8.07 -4.82 2.47
CA PHE A 51 -9.13 -4.93 3.48
C PHE A 51 -8.64 -5.11 4.92
N PRO A 52 -7.69 -6.04 5.24
CA PRO A 52 -7.23 -6.21 6.61
C PRO A 52 -6.53 -4.95 7.15
N ILE A 53 -5.73 -4.28 6.30
CA ILE A 53 -5.01 -3.05 6.66
C ILE A 53 -5.99 -1.91 6.90
N ALA A 54 -7.00 -1.76 6.04
CA ALA A 54 -8.03 -0.73 6.18
C ALA A 54 -8.84 -0.94 7.47
N LYS A 55 -9.15 -2.20 7.82
CA LYS A 55 -9.85 -2.53 9.07
C LYS A 55 -9.03 -2.18 10.31
N GLU A 56 -7.76 -2.61 10.38
CA GLU A 56 -6.86 -2.27 11.49
C GLU A 56 -6.70 -0.74 11.61
N THR A 57 -6.56 -0.05 10.48
CA THR A 57 -6.44 1.41 10.44
C THR A 57 -7.72 2.11 10.92
N PHE A 58 -8.89 1.58 10.58
CA PHE A 58 -10.17 2.08 11.04
C PHE A 58 -10.30 1.95 12.57
N GLU A 59 -10.02 0.76 13.11
CA GLU A 59 -10.03 0.50 14.55
C GLU A 59 -9.04 1.41 15.30
N ASN A 60 -7.82 1.58 14.77
CA ASN A 60 -6.83 2.49 15.32
C ASN A 60 -7.31 3.95 15.29
N SER A 61 -7.97 4.39 14.21
CA SER A 61 -8.52 5.75 14.13
C SER A 61 -9.59 6.01 15.19
N GLN A 62 -10.40 4.99 15.50
CA GLN A 62 -11.42 5.06 16.55
C GLN A 62 -10.83 5.01 17.96
N LEU A 63 -9.68 4.34 18.15
CA LEU A 63 -8.94 4.41 19.41
C LEU A 63 -8.34 5.81 19.61
N MET A 64 -7.75 6.39 18.55
CA MET A 64 -7.16 7.74 18.62
C MET A 64 -8.20 8.81 18.92
N SER A 65 -9.42 8.69 18.41
CA SER A 65 -10.50 9.63 18.74
C SER A 65 -10.86 9.63 20.22
N LYS A 66 -10.76 8.48 20.89
CA LYS A 66 -10.95 8.36 22.35
C LYS A 66 -9.84 9.06 23.15
N LEU A 67 -8.63 9.23 22.59
CA LEU A 67 -7.56 10.01 23.22
C LEU A 67 -7.82 11.51 23.22
N VAL A 68 -8.51 12.01 22.20
CA VAL A 68 -8.78 13.44 22.04
C VAL A 68 -9.87 13.92 23.01
N GLY A 69 -10.70 13.01 23.52
CA GLY A 69 -11.75 13.30 24.48
C GLY A 69 -11.27 13.92 25.81
N LYS A 70 -12.21 14.47 26.57
CA LYS A 70 -11.99 14.98 27.94
C LYS A 70 -12.48 14.02 29.04
N ASN A 71 -12.89 12.81 28.65
CA ASN A 71 -13.44 11.82 29.57
C ASN A 71 -12.33 11.24 30.47
N PHE A 72 -12.69 10.68 31.61
CA PHE A 72 -11.75 10.04 32.54
C PHE A 72 -10.84 9.02 31.84
N GLN A 73 -11.39 8.23 30.92
CA GLN A 73 -10.63 7.29 30.08
C GLN A 73 -9.51 7.98 29.28
N ALA A 74 -9.78 9.16 28.70
CA ALA A 74 -8.77 9.89 27.93
C ALA A 74 -7.65 10.43 28.82
N ILE A 75 -7.95 10.83 30.06
CA ILE A 75 -6.96 11.28 31.05
C ILE A 75 -6.03 10.11 31.42
N VAL A 76 -6.59 8.93 31.71
CA VAL A 76 -5.83 7.72 32.03
C VAL A 76 -4.89 7.36 30.88
N VAL A 77 -5.41 7.28 29.65
CA VAL A 77 -4.59 6.87 28.49
C VAL A 77 -3.52 7.92 28.15
N LYS A 78 -3.83 9.23 28.25
CA LYS A 78 -2.80 10.29 28.11
C LYS A 78 -1.70 10.16 29.15
N ASN A 79 -2.04 9.86 30.40
CA ASN A 79 -1.04 9.69 31.46
C ASN A 79 -0.17 8.44 31.23
N MET A 80 -0.75 7.36 30.70
CA MET A 80 0.01 6.18 30.28
C MET A 80 0.96 6.50 29.11
N LEU A 81 0.50 7.23 28.09
CA LEU A 81 1.32 7.63 26.94
C LEU A 81 2.45 8.59 27.34
N LYS A 82 2.24 9.47 28.31
CA LYS A 82 3.31 10.35 28.84
C LYS A 82 4.42 9.59 29.56
N ARG A 83 4.12 8.43 30.13
CA ARG A 83 5.06 7.57 30.86
C ARG A 83 5.60 6.44 30.00
N LEU A 84 5.33 6.46 28.69
CA LEU A 84 5.73 5.39 27.80
C LEU A 84 7.26 5.41 27.62
N PRO A 85 7.95 4.26 27.78
CA PRO A 85 9.38 4.20 27.54
C PRO A 85 9.73 4.58 26.09
N PRO A 86 10.86 5.28 25.86
CA PRO A 86 11.26 5.72 24.51
C PRO A 86 11.37 4.58 23.49
N TRP A 87 11.81 3.39 23.91
CA TRP A 87 11.91 2.22 23.03
C TRP A 87 10.54 1.76 22.51
N LEU A 88 9.49 1.88 23.33
CA LEU A 88 8.13 1.50 22.95
C LEU A 88 7.55 2.56 22.01
N TRP A 89 7.80 3.84 22.29
CA TRP A 89 7.45 4.93 21.38
C TRP A 89 8.11 4.76 20.01
N LYS A 90 9.39 4.39 19.97
CA LYS A 90 10.11 4.08 18.72
C LYS A 90 9.45 2.92 17.98
N LYS A 91 9.10 1.83 18.67
CA LYS A 91 8.43 0.66 18.07
C LYS A 91 7.07 1.02 17.47
N MET A 92 6.30 1.89 18.13
CA MET A 92 5.02 2.39 17.61
C MET A 92 5.22 3.21 16.33
N ASN A 93 6.16 4.16 16.33
CA ASN A 93 6.45 5.01 15.18
C ASN A 93 7.05 4.24 13.99
N MET A 94 7.81 3.16 14.24
CA MET A 94 8.36 2.32 13.18
C MET A 94 7.30 1.75 12.26
N LYS A 95 6.08 1.44 12.74
CA LYS A 95 5.00 0.96 11.88
C LYS A 95 4.56 2.02 10.87
N ALA A 96 4.48 3.29 11.27
CA ALA A 96 4.12 4.39 10.38
C ALA A 96 5.20 4.62 9.31
N LEU A 97 6.49 4.51 9.67
CA LEU A 97 7.61 4.72 8.75
C LEU A 97 7.81 3.59 7.72
N LYS A 98 7.23 2.40 7.95
CA LYS A 98 7.30 1.27 7.02
C LYS A 98 6.40 1.44 5.80
N ALA A 99 5.43 2.34 5.86
CA ALA A 99 4.42 2.53 4.82
C ALA A 99 5.00 3.37 3.67
N ARG A 100 5.60 2.70 2.68
CA ARG A 100 6.19 3.30 1.48
C ARG A 100 5.71 2.56 0.23
N PRO A 101 4.51 2.89 -0.29
CA PRO A 101 3.97 2.21 -1.46
C PRO A 101 4.74 2.63 -2.71
N GLN A 102 5.04 1.67 -3.58
CA GLN A 102 5.71 1.91 -4.86
C GLN A 102 4.86 1.38 -6.02
N ALA A 103 4.88 2.12 -7.12
CA ALA A 103 4.24 1.72 -8.36
C ALA A 103 5.15 0.75 -9.13
N SER A 104 4.63 -0.40 -9.55
CA SER A 104 5.40 -1.47 -10.19
C SER A 104 5.81 -1.17 -11.63
N PHE A 105 5.18 -0.19 -12.27
CA PHE A 105 5.52 0.25 -13.62
C PHE A 105 6.60 1.35 -13.62
N LEU A 106 7.03 1.82 -12.45
CA LEU A 106 8.13 2.77 -12.30
C LEU A 106 9.40 2.03 -11.88
N PRO A 107 10.59 2.60 -12.17
CA PRO A 107 11.84 2.06 -11.64
C PRO A 107 11.80 2.07 -10.11
N LEU A 108 12.26 0.96 -9.52
CA LEU A 108 12.30 0.81 -8.07
C LEU A 108 13.27 1.82 -7.44
N VAL A 109 12.79 2.52 -6.41
CA VAL A 109 13.62 3.46 -5.65
C VAL A 109 14.47 2.67 -4.66
N GLU A 110 15.77 2.93 -4.67
CA GLU A 110 16.72 2.39 -3.69
C GLU A 110 16.33 2.79 -2.26
N ASP A 111 16.35 1.82 -1.34
CA ASP A 111 16.05 2.08 0.06
C ASP A 111 17.25 2.70 0.77
N LYS A 112 17.13 3.99 1.13
CA LYS A 112 18.13 4.76 1.88
C LYS A 112 17.77 4.92 3.36
N GLY A 113 16.68 4.29 3.80
CA GLY A 113 16.14 4.45 5.15
C GLY A 113 16.72 3.48 6.18
N THR A 114 16.66 3.84 7.46
CA THR A 114 17.05 2.95 8.58
C THR A 114 16.06 1.83 8.83
N VAL A 115 14.80 2.02 8.42
CA VAL A 115 13.74 1.02 8.53
C VAL A 115 13.48 0.52 7.12
N PRO A 116 13.34 -0.78 6.85
CA PRO A 116 12.98 -1.27 5.52
C PRO A 116 11.49 -1.05 5.22
N PRO A 117 11.08 -0.89 3.94
CA PRO A 117 9.68 -0.79 3.56
C PRO A 117 8.92 -2.08 3.89
N MET A 118 7.63 -1.95 4.12
CA MET A 118 6.76 -3.11 4.30
C MET A 118 6.65 -3.90 2.99
N HIS A 119 6.56 -5.23 3.09
CA HIS A 119 6.25 -6.07 1.93
C HIS A 119 4.91 -5.66 1.31
N GLN A 120 4.92 -5.36 0.01
CA GLN A 120 3.74 -4.95 -0.76
C GLN A 120 3.39 -6.06 -1.78
N PRO A 121 2.37 -6.90 -1.51
CA PRO A 121 2.02 -8.03 -2.38
C PRO A 121 1.76 -7.64 -3.84
N SER A 122 1.10 -6.51 -4.07
CA SER A 122 0.87 -5.99 -5.42
C SER A 122 2.19 -5.80 -6.17
N LEU A 123 3.17 -5.12 -5.58
CA LEU A 123 4.46 -4.83 -6.20
C LEU A 123 5.20 -6.10 -6.63
N TYR A 124 5.38 -7.06 -5.73
CA TYR A 124 6.16 -8.28 -6.00
C TYR A 124 5.49 -9.21 -7.01
N LYS A 125 4.15 -9.20 -7.08
CA LYS A 125 3.42 -10.03 -8.04
C LYS A 125 3.38 -9.41 -9.44
N THR A 126 3.32 -8.07 -9.54
CA THR A 126 3.15 -7.40 -10.84
C THR A 126 4.47 -7.10 -11.55
N LEU A 127 5.56 -6.83 -10.81
CA LEU A 127 6.90 -6.62 -11.38
C LEU A 127 7.34 -7.69 -12.40
N PRO A 128 7.35 -8.99 -12.07
CA PRO A 128 7.81 -10.02 -13.02
C PRO A 128 6.91 -10.13 -14.25
N LEU A 129 5.62 -9.79 -14.14
CA LEU A 129 4.71 -9.76 -15.28
C LEU A 129 5.05 -8.61 -16.23
N LEU A 130 5.37 -7.44 -15.69
CA LEU A 130 5.76 -6.27 -16.47
C LEU A 130 7.14 -6.48 -17.12
N GLU A 131 8.10 -7.06 -16.42
CA GLU A 131 9.42 -7.38 -16.97
C GLU A 131 9.34 -8.38 -18.13
N LYS A 132 8.52 -9.44 -18.00
CA LYS A 132 8.29 -10.39 -19.09
C LYS A 132 7.73 -9.71 -20.32
N ARG A 133 6.75 -8.82 -20.14
CA ARG A 133 6.15 -8.04 -21.23
C ARG A 133 7.14 -7.11 -21.90
N ALA A 134 7.92 -6.36 -21.12
CA ALA A 134 8.94 -5.47 -21.67
C ALA A 134 9.96 -6.25 -22.53
N LYS A 135 10.32 -7.47 -22.13
CA LYS A 135 11.18 -8.36 -22.93
C LYS A 135 10.51 -8.86 -24.21
N GLU A 136 9.24 -9.25 -24.14
CA GLU A 136 8.46 -9.69 -25.31
C GLU A 136 8.26 -8.56 -26.34
N GLU A 137 7.98 -7.34 -25.87
CA GLU A 137 7.84 -6.14 -26.70
C GLU A 137 9.19 -5.77 -27.34
N ALA A 138 10.28 -5.81 -26.59
CA ALA A 138 11.62 -5.60 -27.12
C ALA A 138 11.96 -6.62 -28.23
N TYR A 139 11.64 -7.90 -28.03
CA TYR A 139 11.85 -8.93 -29.05
C TYR A 139 11.03 -8.68 -30.31
N LYS A 140 9.74 -8.33 -30.18
CA LYS A 140 8.87 -7.99 -31.32
C LYS A 140 9.37 -6.79 -32.10
N ASN A 141 9.81 -5.74 -31.41
CA ASN A 141 10.33 -4.52 -32.04
C ASN A 141 11.62 -4.80 -32.83
N VAL A 142 12.52 -5.62 -32.29
CA VAL A 142 13.76 -6.04 -32.99
C VAL A 142 13.41 -6.90 -34.22
N ALA A 143 12.48 -7.85 -34.09
CA ALA A 143 12.04 -8.70 -35.21
C ALA A 143 11.38 -7.90 -36.35
N SER A 144 10.54 -6.90 -36.02
CA SER A 144 9.95 -6.01 -37.02
C SER A 144 10.96 -5.08 -37.67
N ALA A 145 11.97 -4.59 -36.94
CA ALA A 145 13.02 -3.74 -37.48
C ALA A 145 13.96 -4.49 -38.44
N GLY A 146 14.23 -5.78 -38.17
CA GLY A 146 15.05 -6.62 -39.05
C GLY A 146 14.37 -7.02 -40.37
N THR A 147 13.04 -6.93 -40.46
CA THR A 147 12.28 -7.33 -41.66
C THR A 147 12.20 -6.20 -42.71
N VAL A 148 12.54 -4.95 -42.35
CA VAL A 148 12.50 -3.78 -43.26
C VAL A 148 13.83 -3.55 -43.99
N ALA A 149 14.89 -4.32 -43.68
CA ALA A 149 16.24 -4.10 -44.18
C ALA A 149 16.68 -5.01 -45.36
N VAL A 150 15.73 -5.56 -46.13
CA VAL A 150 15.99 -6.39 -47.33
C VAL A 150 15.27 -5.81 -48.53
#